data_AF-A0A2X1RL47-F1
#
_entry.id   AF-A0A2X1RL47-F1
#
_cell.length_a   1.000
_cell.length_b   1.000
_cell.length_c   1.000
_cell.angle_alpha   90.00
_cell.angle_beta   90.00
_cell.angle_gamma   90.00
#
_symmetry.space_group_name_H-M   'P 1'
#
loop_
_entity.id
_entity.type
_entity.pdbx_description
1 polymer ?
#
loop_
_entity_poly.entity_id
_entity_poly.type
_entity_poly.pdbx_seq_one_letter_code
_entity_poly.pdbx_strand_id
1 'polypeptide(L)'
;MTSYALLHTQHVTAKNGEVFTISPELWERNQQQQSLLLRYFALPLKEENNRLWLGVDSLSNLSACETIAFITGKPVEPILLESSQLKELLQKLTPCQMQVEEQVKFYQHQENPF
;
A
#
# COMPACT_ATOMS: atom_id res chain seq x y z
N MET A 1 13.16 -17.31 -24.46
CA MET A 1 13.63 -16.56 -23.28
C MET A 1 12.52 -15.62 -22.80
N THR A 2 11.33 -16.15 -22.44
CA THR A 2 10.15 -15.26 -22.28
C THR A 2 9.10 -15.92 -21.39
N SER A 3 9.33 -15.99 -20.08
CA SER A 3 8.32 -16.54 -19.15
C SER A 3 8.57 -16.30 -17.65
N TYR A 4 9.40 -15.32 -17.27
CA TYR A 4 9.54 -14.93 -15.85
C TYR A 4 8.91 -13.58 -15.50
N ALA A 5 8.73 -12.67 -16.47
CA ALA A 5 8.16 -11.35 -16.22
C ALA A 5 6.65 -11.35 -15.91
N LEU A 6 5.92 -12.40 -16.30
CA LEU A 6 4.47 -12.50 -16.09
C LEU A 6 4.08 -12.91 -14.66
N LEU A 7 5.01 -13.46 -13.87
CA LEU A 7 4.68 -14.10 -12.60
C LEU A 7 4.51 -13.12 -11.42
N HIS A 8 4.83 -11.84 -11.58
CA HIS A 8 4.85 -10.88 -10.46
C HIS A 8 4.12 -9.56 -10.73
N THR A 9 3.26 -9.52 -11.76
CA THR A 9 2.41 -8.34 -11.97
C THR A 9 1.22 -8.36 -11.01
N GLN A 10 1.03 -7.28 -10.26
CA GLN A 10 -0.16 -7.13 -9.41
C GLN A 10 -1.24 -6.40 -10.20
N HIS A 11 -2.48 -6.87 -10.08
CA HIS A 11 -3.63 -6.22 -10.68
C HIS A 11 -4.52 -5.67 -9.57
N VAL A 12 -5.10 -4.51 -9.83
CA VAL A 12 -6.02 -3.85 -8.90
C VAL A 12 -7.18 -3.25 -9.68
N THR A 13 -8.38 -3.36 -9.14
CA THR A 13 -9.58 -2.74 -9.72
C THR A 13 -10.02 -1.58 -8.84
N ALA A 14 -10.07 -0.39 -9.40
CA ALA A 14 -10.57 0.80 -8.72
C ALA A 14 -12.10 0.77 -8.58
N LYS A 15 -12.66 1.58 -7.66
CA LYS A 15 -14.11 1.62 -7.42
C LYS A 15 -14.92 2.05 -8.65
N ASN A 16 -14.30 2.80 -9.56
CA ASN A 16 -14.90 3.20 -10.83
C ASN A 16 -14.89 2.08 -11.90
N GLY A 17 -14.32 0.90 -11.60
CA GLY A 17 -14.19 -0.23 -12.51
C GLY A 17 -12.93 -0.22 -13.38
N GLU A 18 -12.09 0.82 -13.28
CA GLU A 18 -10.81 0.87 -13.99
C GLU A 18 -9.83 -0.15 -13.41
N VAL A 19 -9.11 -0.86 -14.28
CA VAL A 19 -8.13 -1.88 -13.87
C VAL A 19 -6.73 -1.35 -14.12
N PHE A 20 -5.90 -1.42 -13.09
CA PHE A 20 -4.48 -1.06 -13.16
C PHE A 20 -3.62 -2.31 -13.03
N THR A 21 -2.58 -2.37 -13.87
CA THR A 21 -1.52 -3.38 -13.79
C THR A 21 -0.26 -2.71 -13.25
N ILE A 22 0.18 -3.13 -12.07
CA ILE A 22 1.42 -2.65 -11.45
C ILE A 22 2.58 -3.43 -12.08
N SER A 23 3.50 -2.72 -12.73
CA SER A 23 4.69 -3.34 -13.33
C SER A 23 5.59 -3.95 -12.25
N PRO A 24 6.36 -5.01 -12.55
CA PRO A 24 7.24 -5.64 -11.57
C PRO A 24 8.26 -4.65 -10.98
N GLU A 25 8.82 -3.77 -11.82
CA GLU A 25 9.78 -2.74 -11.40
C GLU A 25 9.15 -1.72 -10.42
N LEU A 26 7.90 -1.33 -10.67
CA LEU A 26 7.17 -0.44 -9.74
C LEU A 26 6.84 -1.18 -8.45
N TRP A 27 6.47 -2.45 -8.54
CA TRP A 27 6.20 -3.27 -7.36
C TRP A 27 7.42 -3.43 -6.46
N GLU A 28 8.60 -3.70 -7.03
CA GLU A 28 9.86 -3.77 -6.28
C GLU A 28 10.17 -2.45 -5.58
N ARG A 29 9.96 -1.30 -6.26
CA ARG A 29 10.10 0.02 -5.62
C ARG A 29 9.10 0.24 -4.49
N ASN A 30 7.85 -0.19 -4.67
CA ASN A 30 6.84 -0.15 -3.61
C ASN A 30 7.26 -0.98 -2.39
N GLN A 31 7.89 -2.14 -2.61
CA GLN A 31 8.42 -2.98 -1.51
C GLN A 31 9.54 -2.26 -0.75
N GLN A 32 10.45 -1.56 -1.42
CA GLN A 32 11.50 -0.77 -0.76
C GLN A 32 10.94 0.39 0.08
N GLN A 33 9.77 0.93 -0.32
CA GLN A 33 9.11 2.05 0.35
C GLN A 33 7.96 1.60 1.27
N GLN A 34 7.86 0.31 1.57
CA GLN A 34 6.70 -0.28 2.25
C GLN A 34 6.29 0.45 3.53
N SER A 35 7.24 0.80 4.42
CA SER A 35 6.91 1.45 5.68
C SER A 35 6.20 2.81 5.48
N LEU A 36 6.60 3.56 4.45
CA LEU A 36 5.94 4.80 4.06
C LEU A 36 4.53 4.52 3.51
N LEU A 37 4.40 3.54 2.62
CA LEU A 37 3.13 3.18 2.00
C LEU A 37 2.10 2.67 3.03
N LEU A 38 2.54 1.90 4.03
CA LEU A 38 1.72 1.46 5.15
C LEU A 38 1.30 2.63 6.06
N ARG A 39 2.24 3.52 6.41
CA ARG A 39 2.00 4.70 7.26
C ARG A 39 0.87 5.57 6.70
N TYR A 40 0.88 5.80 5.39
CA TYR A 40 -0.09 6.65 4.70
C TYR A 40 -1.26 5.88 4.10
N PHE A 41 -1.27 4.55 4.25
CA PHE A 41 -2.26 3.65 3.66
C PHE A 41 -2.52 3.97 2.18
N ALA A 42 -1.44 3.99 1.39
CA ALA A 42 -1.46 4.39 -0.01
C ALA A 42 -0.51 3.52 -0.84
N LEU A 43 -0.83 3.30 -2.12
CA LEU A 43 -0.05 2.41 -3.00
C LEU A 43 0.09 2.98 -4.41
N PRO A 44 1.32 3.23 -4.90
CA PRO A 44 1.53 3.56 -6.31
C PRO A 44 1.06 2.42 -7.23
N LEU A 45 0.13 2.73 -8.13
CA LEU A 45 -0.47 1.76 -9.05
C LEU A 45 0.14 1.83 -10.45
N LYS A 46 0.50 3.05 -10.86
CA LYS A 46 1.10 3.35 -12.15
C LYS A 46 1.96 4.59 -12.00
N GLU A 47 3.06 4.63 -12.72
CA GLU A 47 3.93 5.79 -12.79
C GLU A 47 4.31 6.05 -14.24
N GLU A 48 4.13 7.29 -14.68
CA GLU A 48 4.61 7.78 -15.96
C GLU A 48 5.53 9.00 -15.73
N ASN A 49 6.10 9.53 -16.81
CA ASN A 49 7.11 10.59 -16.75
C ASN A 49 6.67 11.80 -15.93
N ASN A 50 5.39 12.17 -15.97
CA ASN A 50 4.90 13.40 -15.36
C ASN A 50 3.70 13.20 -14.42
N ARG A 51 3.39 11.98 -13.99
CA ARG A 51 2.25 11.69 -13.11
C ARG A 51 2.40 10.35 -12.39
N LEU A 52 1.90 10.30 -11.17
CA LEU A 52 1.78 9.09 -10.37
C LEU A 52 0.31 8.82 -10.07
N TRP A 53 -0.18 7.61 -10.30
CA TRP A 53 -1.51 7.19 -9.86
C TRP A 53 -1.38 6.46 -8.54
N LEU A 54 -2.03 7.00 -7.50
CA LEU A 54 -1.90 6.55 -6.13
C LEU A 54 -3.21 5.94 -5.64
N GLY A 55 -3.21 4.64 -5.42
CA GLY A 55 -4.32 3.91 -4.80
C GLY A 55 -4.49 4.32 -3.34
N VAL A 56 -5.69 4.77 -3.00
CA VAL A 56 -6.11 5.15 -1.63
C VAL A 56 -7.51 4.59 -1.36
N ASP A 57 -7.87 4.40 -0.10
CA ASP A 57 -9.22 3.94 0.26
C ASP A 57 -10.19 5.08 0.56
N SER A 58 -9.69 6.31 0.66
CA SER A 58 -10.46 7.52 0.86
C SER A 58 -9.80 8.72 0.20
N LEU A 59 -10.59 9.48 -0.56
CA LEU A 59 -10.14 10.75 -1.18
C LEU A 59 -10.00 11.89 -0.17
N SER A 60 -10.51 11.70 1.05
CA SER A 60 -10.44 12.72 2.11
C SER A 60 -9.05 12.79 2.79
N ASN A 61 -8.21 11.76 2.60
CA ASN A 61 -6.86 11.73 3.17
C ASN A 61 -5.85 12.44 2.25
N LEU A 62 -5.96 13.77 2.16
CA LEU A 62 -5.08 14.60 1.33
C LEU A 62 -3.61 14.46 1.73
N SER A 63 -3.32 14.21 3.01
CA SER A 63 -1.96 14.11 3.54
C SER A 63 -1.11 13.03 2.85
N ALA A 64 -1.72 11.92 2.45
CA ALA A 64 -1.05 10.85 1.70
C ALA A 64 -0.65 11.34 0.31
N CYS A 65 -1.58 12.00 -0.39
CA CYS A 65 -1.34 12.51 -1.74
C CYS A 65 -0.23 13.58 -1.74
N GLU A 66 -0.29 14.52 -0.80
CA GLU A 66 0.70 15.59 -0.67
C GLU A 66 2.09 15.06 -0.32
N THR A 67 2.17 14.14 0.66
CA THR A 67 3.44 13.56 1.08
C THR A 67 4.10 12.79 -0.07
N ILE A 68 3.32 11.95 -0.76
CA ILE A 68 3.85 11.17 -1.88
C ILE A 68 4.21 12.08 -3.05
N ALA A 69 3.42 13.11 -3.36
CA ALA A 69 3.75 14.08 -4.40
C ALA A 69 5.06 14.82 -4.09
N PHE A 70 5.24 15.24 -2.84
CA PHE A 70 6.47 15.89 -2.39
C PHE A 70 7.70 14.99 -2.53
N ILE A 71 7.61 13.74 -2.08
CA ILE A 71 8.73 12.78 -2.13
C ILE A 71 9.09 12.41 -3.57
N THR A 72 8.09 12.22 -4.42
CA THR A 72 8.30 11.79 -5.81
C THR A 72 8.61 12.93 -6.76
N GLY A 73 8.33 14.18 -6.36
CA GLY A 73 8.42 15.36 -7.23
C GLY A 73 7.42 15.32 -8.39
N LYS A 74 6.36 14.50 -8.30
CA LYS A 74 5.38 14.28 -9.36
C LYS A 74 3.98 14.65 -8.88
N PRO A 75 3.11 15.17 -9.76
CA PRO A 75 1.70 15.31 -9.43
C PRO A 75 1.09 13.92 -9.21
N VAL A 76 0.32 13.80 -8.15
CA VAL A 76 -0.36 12.56 -7.74
C VAL A 76 -1.83 12.63 -8.15
N GLU A 77 -2.28 11.62 -8.89
CA GLU A 77 -3.68 11.35 -9.17
C GLU A 77 -4.20 10.29 -8.19
N PRO A 78 -5.14 10.62 -7.30
CA PRO A 78 -5.68 9.66 -6.36
C PRO A 78 -6.70 8.72 -7.03
N ILE A 79 -6.51 7.41 -6.84
CA ILE A 79 -7.39 6.37 -7.34
C ILE A 79 -8.06 5.69 -6.16
N LEU A 80 -9.40 5.79 -6.10
CA LEU A 80 -10.17 5.22 -5.02
C LEU A 80 -10.29 3.69 -5.18
N LEU A 81 -9.80 2.96 -4.18
CA LEU A 81 -9.86 1.50 -4.09
C LEU A 81 -10.81 1.05 -2.98
N GLU A 82 -11.25 -0.21 -3.04
CA GLU A 82 -11.82 -0.86 -1.86
C GLU A 82 -10.75 -1.04 -0.77
N SER A 83 -11.08 -0.69 0.48
CA SER A 83 -10.14 -0.74 1.61
C SER A 83 -9.56 -2.15 1.82
N SER A 84 -10.37 -3.19 1.64
CA SER A 84 -9.94 -4.58 1.75
C SER A 84 -8.85 -4.92 0.73
N GLN A 85 -9.08 -4.58 -0.53
CA GLN A 85 -8.13 -4.81 -1.62
C GLN A 85 -6.83 -4.03 -1.42
N LEU A 86 -6.90 -2.76 -1.00
CA LEU A 86 -5.70 -1.98 -0.71
C LEU A 86 -4.91 -2.59 0.46
N LYS A 87 -5.60 -3.02 1.52
CA LYS A 87 -4.97 -3.71 2.67
C LYS A 87 -4.28 -5.01 2.24
N GLU A 88 -4.90 -5.81 1.38
CA GLU A 88 -4.30 -7.04 0.86
C GLU A 88 -3.03 -6.76 0.05
N LEU A 89 -3.05 -5.76 -0.82
CA LEU A 89 -1.87 -5.38 -1.60
C LEU A 89 -0.74 -4.85 -0.72
N LEU A 90 -1.05 -3.98 0.24
CA LEU A 90 -0.05 -3.46 1.17
C LEU A 90 0.57 -4.57 2.04
N GLN A 91 -0.21 -5.58 2.43
CA GLN A 91 0.33 -6.74 3.15
C GLN A 91 1.29 -7.57 2.28
N LYS A 92 1.00 -7.73 0.98
CA LYS A 92 1.89 -8.41 0.02
C LYS A 92 3.20 -7.68 -0.25
N LEU A 93 3.29 -6.38 0.05
CA LEU A 93 4.57 -5.65 -0.02
C LEU A 93 5.54 -6.08 1.08
N THR A 94 5.03 -6.62 2.18
CA THR A 94 5.86 -7.05 3.31
C THR A 94 6.70 -8.25 2.89
N PRO A 95 8.05 -8.18 2.96
CA PRO A 95 8.82 -9.42 2.97
C PRO A 95 8.30 -10.26 4.13
N CYS A 96 8.10 -11.55 3.91
CA CYS A 96 7.53 -12.48 4.89
C CYS A 96 8.48 -12.63 6.11
N GLN A 97 8.56 -11.61 6.95
CA GLN A 97 9.30 -11.56 8.20
C GLN A 97 8.37 -10.86 9.21
N MET A 98 7.86 -11.68 10.11
CA MET A 98 7.07 -11.31 11.30
C MET A 98 5.60 -11.00 11.03
N GLN A 99 4.82 -12.09 10.98
CA GLN A 99 3.54 -12.12 11.69
C GLN A 99 3.82 -11.72 13.15
N VAL A 100 3.73 -10.44 13.47
CA VAL A 100 3.59 -10.02 14.86
C VAL A 100 2.16 -10.37 15.22
N GLU A 101 1.98 -11.57 15.75
CA GLU A 101 0.82 -11.91 16.56
C GLU A 101 0.61 -10.77 17.55
N GLU A 102 -0.51 -10.07 17.40
CA GLU A 102 -0.99 -9.07 18.32
C GLU A 102 -1.32 -9.78 19.64
N GLN A 103 -0.29 -10.09 20.44
CA GLN A 103 -0.47 -10.59 21.79
C GLN A 103 -0.95 -9.41 22.64
N VAL A 104 -2.27 -9.25 22.66
CA VAL A 104 -2.96 -8.39 23.63
C VAL A 104 -2.68 -8.98 25.02
N LYS A 105 -1.57 -8.56 25.65
CA LYS A 105 -1.32 -8.80 27.07
C LYS A 105 -2.26 -7.89 27.86
N PHE A 106 -3.47 -8.38 28.10
CA PHE A 106 -4.32 -7.87 29.16
C PHE A 106 -3.59 -8.08 30.49
N TYR A 107 -2.98 -7.02 31.02
CA TYR A 107 -2.60 -7.00 32.43
C TYR A 107 -3.90 -7.01 33.25
N GLN A 108 -4.35 -8.20 33.65
CA GLN A 108 -5.30 -8.30 34.74
C GLN A 108 -4.59 -7.83 36.00
N HIS A 109 -5.00 -6.66 36.47
CA HIS A 109 -4.70 -6.12 37.79
C HIS A 109 -5.16 -7.17 38.82
N GLN A 110 -4.23 -7.86 39.48
CA GLN A 110 -4.55 -8.56 40.72
C GLN A 110 -4.62 -7.50 41.81
N GLU A 111 -5.84 -7.06 42.13
CA GLU A 111 -6.12 -6.43 43.41
C GLU A 111 -5.86 -7.46 44.51
N ASN A 112 -4.90 -7.13 45.38
CA ASN A 112 -4.55 -7.91 46.55
C ASN A 112 -5.13 -7.19 47.79
N PRO A 113 -6.23 -7.66 48.39
CA PRO A 113 -6.59 -7.21 49.73
C PRO A 113 -5.87 -8.07 50.78
N PHE A 114 -5.48 -7.36 51.83
CA PHE A 114 -4.81 -7.81 53.06
C PHE A 114 -5.53 -8.96 53.77
#